data_AF-A0A8D3WSV3-F1
#
_entry.id   AF-A0A8D3WSV3-F1
#
_cell.length_a   1.000
_cell.length_b   1.000
_cell.length_c   1.000
_cell.angle_alpha   90.00
_cell.angle_beta   90.00
_cell.angle_gamma   90.00
#
_symmetry.space_group_name_H-M   'P 1'
#
loop_
_entity.id
_entity.type
_entity.pdbx_description
1 polymer ?
#
loop_
_entity_poly.entity_id
_entity_poly.type
_entity_poly.pdbx_seq_one_letter_code
_entity_poly.pdbx_strand_id
1 'polypeptide(L)'
;MQDSAVVGTRRSRIADFLRQLDPDVRMALHFDDAAVIGADLLISMCRALLDTGSDQPWQDRLESTLEEFDLSDVETGLDSILEKFQNTDMAISWLTSFKGVNYNAFALRLLGARDFKRLVDVVKEDGAIVALAVRRALRGAMPFAVAWSDAISNMTENQRKAVSKADILGLDLVQIVIMVDEAFGTKFISTLPMELTTATTDDLVGWRPDDMTEIVSTIRHRVAESSAKRLERENSQLVRKIRGAKDALAHSEDGISQAANSLIELIDRILRNAFTKEQVMAWVVANLPNEPGLTYPDERGVDQPNKRAEILCFVYRGGPTAREAHEYDNGQGPSLIHDVLARVIVATRTSLQGFKHGDAGTQEEKEQLLSLLAGLEGALLLGLSISQIGIKEGELPNNLEA
;
A
#
# COMPACT_ATOMS: atom_id res chain seq x y z
N MET A 1 -33.54 19.33 10.10
CA MET A 1 -32.47 19.88 10.94
C MET A 1 -31.76 18.68 11.54
N GLN A 2 -30.64 18.30 10.95
CA GLN A 2 -29.77 17.27 11.51
C GLN A 2 -29.01 17.94 12.65
N ASP A 3 -29.23 17.47 13.87
CA ASP A 3 -28.39 17.84 15.00
C ASP A 3 -26.96 17.42 14.65
N SER A 4 -26.07 18.41 14.67
CA SER A 4 -24.63 18.23 14.65
C SER A 4 -24.25 17.21 15.72
N ALA A 5 -23.80 16.02 15.29
CA ALA A 5 -23.21 15.05 16.19
C ALA A 5 -22.08 15.76 16.95
N VAL A 6 -22.27 15.83 18.26
CA VAL A 6 -21.32 16.38 19.22
C VAL A 6 -19.92 15.91 18.85
N VAL A 7 -19.00 16.87 18.65
CA VAL A 7 -17.55 16.63 18.59
C VAL A 7 -17.15 16.05 19.94
N GLY A 8 -17.40 14.75 20.11
CA GLY A 8 -16.98 13.99 21.25
C GLY A 8 -15.47 13.88 21.15
N THR A 9 -14.78 14.28 22.21
CA THR A 9 -13.34 14.09 22.43
C THR A 9 -12.84 12.84 21.71
N ARG A 10 -11.83 12.99 20.83
CA ARG A 10 -11.21 11.88 20.08
C ARG A 10 -10.57 10.81 20.98
N ARG A 11 -10.63 10.99 22.30
CA ARG A 11 -10.09 10.12 23.34
C ARG A 11 -10.76 8.75 23.43
N SER A 12 -10.00 7.82 23.98
CA SER A 12 -10.42 6.45 24.27
C SER A 12 -11.35 6.38 25.47
N ARG A 13 -12.45 5.63 25.31
CA ARG A 13 -13.36 5.30 26.41
C ARG A 13 -12.76 4.32 27.41
N ILE A 14 -11.94 3.38 26.96
CA ILE A 14 -11.21 2.47 27.85
C ILE A 14 -10.18 3.21 28.68
N ALA A 15 -9.42 4.14 28.08
CA ALA A 15 -8.44 4.94 28.81
C ALA A 15 -9.11 5.83 29.85
N ASP A 16 -10.21 6.50 29.48
CA ASP A 16 -11.01 7.31 30.40
C ASP A 16 -11.54 6.49 31.58
N PHE A 17 -12.00 5.26 31.33
CA PHE A 17 -12.45 4.37 32.39
C PHE A 17 -11.30 3.92 33.30
N LEU A 18 -10.16 3.51 32.73
CA LEU A 18 -9.00 3.05 33.50
C LEU A 18 -8.38 4.16 34.35
N ARG A 19 -8.40 5.42 33.89
CA ARG A 19 -7.96 6.59 34.67
C ARG A 19 -8.86 6.90 35.86
N GLN A 20 -10.11 6.45 35.85
CA GLN A 20 -11.06 6.62 36.98
C GLN A 20 -10.88 5.56 38.06
N LEU A 21 -10.16 4.48 37.78
CA LEU A 21 -9.88 3.42 38.77
C LEU A 21 -8.73 3.83 39.69
N ASP A 22 -8.76 3.33 40.93
CA ASP A 22 -7.63 3.45 41.83
C ASP A 22 -6.37 2.81 41.20
N PRO A 23 -5.17 3.43 41.33
CA PRO A 23 -3.95 2.93 40.71
C PRO A 23 -3.62 1.47 41.07
N ASP A 24 -3.89 1.07 42.32
CA ASP A 24 -3.67 -0.30 42.80
C ASP A 24 -4.59 -1.30 42.11
N VAL A 25 -5.85 -0.92 41.83
CA VAL A 25 -6.81 -1.75 41.11
C VAL A 25 -6.40 -1.90 39.66
N ARG A 26 -5.96 -0.80 39.04
CA ARG A 26 -5.49 -0.78 37.66
C ARG A 26 -4.23 -1.64 37.46
N MET A 27 -3.27 -1.55 38.39
CA MET A 27 -2.09 -2.40 38.41
C MET A 27 -2.44 -3.89 38.65
N ALA A 28 -3.42 -4.17 39.52
CA ALA A 28 -3.93 -5.53 39.73
C ALA A 28 -4.63 -6.12 38.49
N LEU A 29 -5.17 -5.27 37.61
CA LEU A 29 -5.71 -5.64 36.30
C LEU A 29 -4.62 -5.72 35.20
N HIS A 30 -3.35 -5.51 35.54
CA HIS A 30 -2.23 -5.48 34.60
C HIS A 30 -2.34 -4.39 33.53
N PHE A 31 -2.90 -3.23 33.90
CA PHE A 31 -2.82 -2.01 33.11
C PHE A 31 -1.84 -1.05 33.80
N ASP A 32 -0.67 -0.85 33.21
CA ASP A 32 0.24 0.23 33.62
C ASP A 32 -0.16 1.56 32.96
N ASP A 33 0.47 2.65 33.40
CA ASP A 33 0.22 3.98 32.83
C ASP A 33 0.53 4.03 31.33
N ALA A 34 1.61 3.36 30.90
CA ALA A 34 2.00 3.30 29.50
C ALA A 34 0.94 2.63 28.62
N ALA A 35 0.33 1.53 29.06
CA ALA A 35 -0.73 0.84 28.33
C ALA A 35 -2.01 1.69 28.24
N VAL A 36 -2.32 2.48 29.27
CA VAL A 36 -3.46 3.42 29.24
C VAL A 36 -3.20 4.55 28.24
N ILE A 37 -2.02 5.14 28.26
CA ILE A 37 -1.62 6.20 27.32
C ILE A 37 -1.60 5.65 25.89
N GLY A 38 -0.99 4.48 25.66
CA GLY A 38 -0.94 3.83 24.36
C GLY A 38 -2.32 3.47 23.81
N ALA A 39 -3.25 3.00 24.65
CA ALA A 39 -4.63 2.77 24.23
C ALA A 39 -5.32 4.08 23.80
N ASP A 40 -5.18 5.14 24.61
CA ASP A 40 -5.75 6.45 24.30
C ASP A 40 -5.24 7.01 22.97
N LEU A 41 -3.92 6.95 22.78
CA LEU A 41 -3.26 7.40 21.57
C LEU A 41 -3.73 6.61 20.34
N LEU A 42 -3.69 5.27 20.40
CA LEU A 42 -4.09 4.41 19.29
C LEU A 42 -5.53 4.67 18.85
N ILE A 43 -6.45 4.74 19.80
CA ILE A 43 -7.88 4.93 19.49
C ILE A 43 -8.13 6.35 18.98
N SER A 44 -7.43 7.36 19.51
CA SER A 44 -7.51 8.73 19.02
C SER A 44 -7.03 8.83 17.57
N MET A 45 -5.91 8.18 17.23
CA MET A 45 -5.42 8.07 15.86
C MET A 45 -6.43 7.34 14.96
N CYS A 46 -7.01 6.23 15.41
CA CYS A 46 -8.03 5.51 14.65
C CYS A 46 -9.26 6.39 14.39
N ARG A 47 -9.77 7.13 15.38
CA ARG A 47 -10.89 8.06 15.20
C ARG A 47 -10.54 9.17 14.21
N ALA A 48 -9.34 9.74 14.31
CA ALA A 48 -8.88 10.78 13.39
C ALA A 48 -8.81 10.30 11.93
N LEU A 49 -8.32 9.08 11.71
CA LEU A 49 -8.26 8.44 10.39
C LEU A 49 -9.65 8.09 9.84
N LEU A 50 -10.60 7.77 10.71
CA LEU A 50 -11.97 7.41 10.35
C LEU A 50 -12.89 8.61 10.17
N ASP A 51 -12.47 9.80 10.58
CA ASP A 51 -13.24 11.03 10.48
C ASP A 51 -13.49 11.41 9.01
N THR A 52 -14.68 11.10 8.51
CA THR A 52 -15.11 11.46 7.15
C THR A 52 -15.79 12.83 7.10
N GLY A 53 -15.96 13.50 8.23
CA GLY A 53 -16.57 14.83 8.32
C GLY A 53 -15.56 15.97 8.17
N SER A 54 -14.26 15.66 8.17
CA SER A 54 -13.19 16.63 7.99
C SER A 54 -12.67 16.64 6.55
N ASP A 55 -12.60 17.82 5.95
CA ASP A 55 -12.01 18.06 4.63
C ASP A 55 -10.47 18.05 4.65
N GLN A 56 -9.86 17.94 5.83
CA GLN A 56 -8.41 17.96 5.98
C GLN A 56 -7.75 16.65 5.51
N PRO A 57 -6.54 16.73 4.92
CA PRO A 57 -5.67 15.57 4.71
C PRO A 57 -5.53 14.74 5.99
N TRP A 58 -5.35 13.42 5.85
CA TRP A 58 -5.25 12.52 6.99
C TRP A 58 -4.01 12.79 7.85
N GLN A 59 -2.94 13.33 7.26
CA GLN A 59 -1.72 13.73 7.96
C GLN A 59 -2.02 14.84 8.97
N ASP A 60 -2.64 15.93 8.53
CA ASP A 60 -3.01 17.08 9.37
C ASP A 60 -3.98 16.65 10.50
N ARG A 61 -4.85 15.67 10.22
CA ARG A 61 -5.75 15.09 11.22
C ARG A 61 -5.01 14.28 12.28
N LEU A 62 -3.98 13.55 11.89
CA LEU A 62 -3.13 12.84 12.85
C LEU A 62 -2.27 13.83 13.64
N GLU A 63 -1.66 14.81 12.98
CA GLU A 63 -0.84 15.84 13.62
C GLU A 63 -1.66 16.61 14.68
N SER A 64 -2.83 17.12 14.32
CA SER A 64 -3.74 17.76 15.28
C SER A 64 -4.15 16.84 16.43
N THR A 65 -4.22 15.53 16.21
CA THR A 65 -4.51 14.56 17.28
C THR A 65 -3.30 14.35 18.19
N LEU A 66 -2.08 14.36 17.66
CA LEU A 66 -0.86 14.27 18.46
C LEU A 66 -0.63 15.53 19.30
N GLU A 67 -0.99 16.71 18.76
CA GLU A 67 -0.92 17.99 19.49
C GLU A 67 -1.83 18.04 20.73
N GLU A 68 -2.85 17.18 20.81
CA GLU A 68 -3.69 17.06 22.01
C GLU A 68 -2.99 16.34 23.18
N PHE A 69 -1.85 15.68 22.94
CA PHE A 69 -1.08 14.94 23.93
C PHE A 69 0.22 15.68 24.28
N ASP A 70 0.67 15.53 25.52
CA ASP A 70 2.02 15.96 25.89
C ASP A 70 3.06 15.10 25.15
N LEU A 71 4.17 15.70 24.72
CA LEU A 71 5.20 15.01 23.93
C LEU A 71 5.71 13.74 24.62
N SER A 72 5.89 13.78 25.94
CA SER A 72 6.31 12.61 26.74
C SER A 72 5.29 11.48 26.72
N ASP A 73 3.99 11.81 26.67
CA ASP A 73 2.91 10.83 26.59
C ASP A 73 2.82 10.24 25.18
N VAL A 74 3.10 11.03 24.14
CA VAL A 74 3.21 10.53 22.76
C VAL A 74 4.35 9.52 22.65
N GLU A 75 5.56 9.87 23.13
CA GLU A 75 6.72 8.96 23.13
C GLU A 75 6.41 7.67 23.91
N THR A 76 5.91 7.79 25.14
CA THR A 76 5.56 6.63 25.98
C THR A 76 4.48 5.75 25.35
N GLY A 77 3.45 6.38 24.77
CA GLY A 77 2.36 5.69 24.09
C GLY A 77 2.83 4.95 22.84
N LEU A 78 3.64 5.59 22.01
CA LEU A 78 4.22 4.98 20.81
C LEU A 78 5.14 3.82 21.16
N ASP A 79 6.02 3.97 22.16
CA ASP A 79 6.90 2.89 22.61
C ASP A 79 6.10 1.68 23.10
N SER A 80 5.05 1.90 23.89
CA SER A 80 4.17 0.82 24.36
C SER A 80 3.43 0.12 23.22
N ILE A 81 2.97 0.88 22.23
CA ILE A 81 2.32 0.33 21.02
C ILE A 81 3.33 -0.49 20.21
N LEU A 82 4.52 0.06 19.95
CA LEU A 82 5.58 -0.57 19.16
C LEU A 82 6.10 -1.85 19.81
N GLU A 83 6.33 -1.86 21.12
CA GLU A 83 6.75 -3.04 21.86
C GLU A 83 5.75 -4.20 21.68
N LYS A 84 4.45 -3.90 21.75
CA LYS A 84 3.39 -4.90 21.52
C LYS A 84 3.29 -5.36 20.07
N PHE A 85 3.58 -4.51 19.10
CA PHE A 85 3.63 -4.91 17.69
C PHE A 85 4.86 -5.74 17.33
N GLN A 86 6.00 -5.49 17.97
CA GLN A 86 7.25 -6.20 17.71
C GLN A 86 7.30 -7.57 18.40
N ASN A 87 6.64 -7.72 19.54
CA ASN A 87 6.58 -8.99 20.28
C ASN A 87 5.19 -9.63 20.19
N THR A 88 4.88 -10.20 19.02
CA THR A 88 3.58 -10.83 18.72
C THR A 88 3.18 -11.91 19.73
N ASP A 89 4.14 -12.70 20.23
CA ASP A 89 3.88 -13.75 21.22
C ASP A 89 3.47 -13.16 22.57
N MET A 90 4.12 -12.08 23.00
CA MET A 90 3.74 -11.34 24.21
C MET A 90 2.36 -10.71 24.03
N ALA A 91 2.06 -10.12 22.88
CA ALA A 91 0.75 -9.55 22.60
C ALA A 91 -0.37 -10.62 22.57
N ILE A 92 -0.12 -11.79 21.98
CA ILE A 92 -1.06 -12.92 21.98
C ILE A 92 -1.23 -13.48 23.40
N SER A 93 -0.15 -13.64 24.15
CA SER A 93 -0.19 -14.12 25.54
C SER A 93 -0.98 -13.16 26.43
N TRP A 94 -0.72 -11.85 26.29
CA TRP A 94 -1.48 -10.79 26.95
C TRP A 94 -2.95 -10.84 26.54
N LEU A 95 -3.29 -10.88 25.25
CA LEU A 95 -4.69 -10.96 24.81
C LEU A 95 -5.41 -12.24 25.27
N THR A 96 -4.71 -13.37 25.35
CA THR A 96 -5.30 -14.64 25.80
C THR A 96 -5.51 -14.66 27.31
N SER A 97 -4.74 -13.91 28.11
CA SER A 97 -5.00 -13.78 29.54
C SER A 97 -6.36 -13.15 29.82
N PHE A 98 -6.78 -12.13 29.07
CA PHE A 98 -8.11 -11.50 29.20
C PHE A 98 -9.27 -12.38 28.75
N LYS A 99 -9.03 -13.33 27.82
CA LYS A 99 -10.05 -14.30 27.39
C LYS A 99 -10.24 -15.46 28.37
N GLY A 100 -9.34 -15.61 29.34
CA GLY A 100 -9.41 -16.68 30.33
C GLY A 100 -10.62 -16.54 31.26
N VAL A 101 -11.33 -17.64 31.49
CA VAL A 101 -12.45 -17.71 32.46
C VAL A 101 -12.01 -17.23 33.86
N ASN A 102 -10.76 -17.52 34.21
CA ASN A 102 -10.16 -17.11 35.49
C ASN A 102 -9.97 -15.59 35.58
N TYR A 103 -9.55 -14.94 34.49
CA TYR A 103 -9.38 -13.50 34.47
C TYR A 103 -10.73 -12.78 34.55
N ASN A 104 -11.73 -13.25 33.79
CA ASN A 104 -13.08 -12.68 33.85
C ASN A 104 -13.68 -12.78 35.26
N ALA A 105 -13.53 -13.93 35.91
CA ALA A 105 -13.99 -14.10 37.29
C ALA A 105 -13.20 -13.21 38.28
N PHE A 106 -11.90 -13.05 38.08
CA PHE A 106 -11.05 -12.17 38.87
C PHE A 106 -11.45 -10.71 38.72
N ALA A 107 -11.50 -10.19 37.49
CA ALA A 107 -11.88 -8.81 37.19
C ALA A 107 -13.31 -8.49 37.66
N LEU A 108 -14.25 -9.43 37.50
CA LEU A 108 -15.60 -9.29 38.03
C LEU A 108 -15.64 -9.19 39.55
N ARG A 109 -14.81 -9.96 40.27
CA ARG A 109 -14.72 -9.89 41.73
C ARG A 109 -14.03 -8.61 42.21
N LEU A 110 -13.01 -8.17 41.49
CA LEU A 110 -12.22 -6.99 41.84
C LEU A 110 -12.99 -5.68 41.62
N LEU A 111 -13.60 -5.53 40.44
CA LEU A 111 -14.34 -4.32 40.05
C LEU A 111 -15.80 -4.33 40.49
N GLY A 112 -16.36 -5.51 40.76
CA GLY A 112 -17.79 -5.70 40.92
C GLY A 112 -18.53 -5.70 39.58
N ALA A 113 -19.79 -6.17 39.61
CA ALA A 113 -20.57 -6.43 38.40
C ALA A 113 -20.85 -5.19 37.54
N ARG A 114 -21.05 -4.03 38.17
CA ARG A 114 -21.35 -2.78 37.46
C ARG A 114 -20.14 -2.30 36.66
N ASP A 115 -19.00 -2.15 37.31
CA ASP A 115 -17.82 -1.58 36.68
C ASP A 115 -17.12 -2.58 35.75
N PHE A 116 -17.21 -3.88 36.04
CA PHE A 116 -16.79 -4.90 35.09
C PHE A 116 -17.62 -4.86 33.80
N LYS A 117 -18.96 -4.74 33.90
CA LYS A 117 -19.81 -4.59 32.70
C LYS A 117 -19.44 -3.32 31.93
N ARG A 118 -19.25 -2.20 32.63
CA ARG A 118 -18.83 -0.94 32.01
C ARG A 118 -17.48 -1.08 31.30
N LEU A 119 -16.50 -1.76 31.90
CA LEU A 119 -15.21 -2.06 31.28
C LEU A 119 -15.39 -2.86 29.99
N VAL A 120 -16.19 -3.92 30.01
CA VAL A 120 -16.46 -4.74 28.82
C VAL A 120 -17.13 -3.91 27.71
N ASP A 121 -18.08 -3.05 28.07
CA ASP A 121 -18.79 -2.21 27.10
C ASP A 121 -17.83 -1.19 26.46
N VAL A 122 -17.00 -0.48 27.25
CA VAL A 122 -16.02 0.48 26.68
C VAL A 122 -14.91 -0.20 25.86
N VAL A 123 -14.49 -1.42 26.23
CA VAL A 123 -13.56 -2.23 25.43
C VAL A 123 -14.16 -2.56 24.07
N LYS A 124 -15.46 -2.91 24.03
CA LYS A 124 -16.16 -3.22 22.77
C LYS A 124 -16.35 -1.98 21.91
N GLU A 125 -16.69 -0.85 22.50
CA GLU A 125 -16.83 0.43 21.79
C GLU A 125 -15.53 0.84 21.10
N ASP A 126 -14.43 0.91 21.84
CA ASP A 126 -13.13 1.27 21.29
C ASP A 126 -12.59 0.18 20.35
N GLY A 127 -12.86 -1.10 20.66
CA GLY A 127 -12.54 -2.22 19.78
C GLY A 127 -13.24 -2.15 18.42
N ALA A 128 -14.49 -1.68 18.37
CA ALA A 128 -15.22 -1.48 17.12
C ALA A 128 -14.54 -0.43 16.23
N ILE A 129 -14.01 0.63 16.82
CA ILE A 129 -13.29 1.70 16.12
C ILE A 129 -11.97 1.19 15.55
N VAL A 130 -11.18 0.48 16.36
CA VAL A 130 -9.92 -0.13 15.91
C VAL A 130 -10.20 -1.13 14.79
N ALA A 131 -11.22 -1.98 14.94
CA ALA A 131 -11.58 -2.96 13.93
C ALA A 131 -12.00 -2.29 12.60
N LEU A 132 -12.79 -1.21 12.67
CA LEU A 132 -13.15 -0.44 11.47
C LEU A 132 -11.92 0.18 10.79
N ALA A 133 -11.01 0.78 11.56
CA ALA A 133 -9.79 1.37 11.04
C ALA A 133 -8.90 0.33 10.35
N VAL A 134 -8.67 -0.82 10.98
CA VAL A 134 -7.91 -1.94 10.41
C VAL A 134 -8.56 -2.45 9.14
N ARG A 135 -9.89 -2.61 9.11
CA ARG A 135 -10.60 -3.06 7.93
C ARG A 135 -10.46 -2.08 6.77
N ARG A 136 -10.66 -0.78 7.01
CA ARG A 136 -10.48 0.24 5.97
C ARG A 136 -9.04 0.34 5.50
N ALA A 137 -8.06 0.17 6.39
CA ALA A 137 -6.64 0.11 6.01
C ALA A 137 -6.34 -1.10 5.12
N LEU A 138 -6.84 -2.29 5.47
CA LEU A 138 -6.72 -3.51 4.67
C LEU A 138 -7.31 -3.31 3.27
N ARG A 139 -8.52 -2.74 3.20
CA ARG A 139 -9.17 -2.41 1.91
C ARG A 139 -8.46 -1.30 1.15
N GLY A 140 -7.84 -0.36 1.87
CA GLY A 140 -6.96 0.67 1.32
C GLY A 140 -5.68 0.11 0.70
N ALA A 141 -5.25 -1.10 1.09
CA ALA A 141 -4.14 -1.80 0.44
C ALA A 141 -4.54 -2.55 -0.84
N MET A 142 -5.84 -2.76 -1.09
CA MET A 142 -6.33 -3.48 -2.28
C MET A 142 -5.88 -2.86 -3.62
N PRO A 143 -5.89 -1.52 -3.81
CA PRO A 143 -5.33 -0.91 -5.03
C PRO A 143 -3.86 -1.27 -5.27
N PHE A 144 -3.06 -1.39 -4.21
CA PHE A 144 -1.67 -1.86 -4.32
C PHE A 144 -1.63 -3.34 -4.73
N ALA A 145 -2.42 -4.20 -4.09
CA ALA A 145 -2.48 -5.63 -4.41
C ALA A 145 -2.90 -5.88 -5.88
N VAL A 146 -3.92 -5.15 -6.36
CA VAL A 146 -4.38 -5.22 -7.76
C VAL A 146 -3.30 -4.70 -8.70
N ALA A 147 -2.71 -3.54 -8.44
CA ALA A 147 -1.64 -2.98 -9.26
C ALA A 147 -0.42 -3.91 -9.35
N TRP A 148 -0.06 -4.56 -8.23
CA TRP A 148 1.03 -5.52 -8.15
C TRP A 148 0.72 -6.81 -8.91
N SER A 149 -0.47 -7.38 -8.73
CA SER A 149 -0.92 -8.59 -9.42
C SER A 149 -0.97 -8.37 -10.95
N ASP A 150 -1.59 -7.26 -11.38
CA ASP A 150 -1.64 -6.89 -12.80
C ASP A 150 -0.21 -6.67 -13.36
N ALA A 151 0.67 -6.00 -12.62
CA ALA A 151 2.06 -5.79 -13.05
C ALA A 151 2.82 -7.11 -13.22
N ILE A 152 2.78 -7.99 -12.22
CA ILE A 152 3.49 -9.28 -12.26
C ILE A 152 2.92 -10.22 -13.32
N SER A 153 1.63 -10.13 -13.64
CA SER A 153 1.01 -10.95 -14.68
C SER A 153 1.69 -10.78 -16.05
N ASN A 154 2.37 -9.66 -16.28
CA ASN A 154 3.13 -9.40 -17.51
C ASN A 154 4.49 -10.12 -17.56
N MET A 155 4.94 -10.71 -16.45
CA MET A 155 6.18 -11.48 -16.37
C MET A 155 5.92 -12.98 -16.53
N THR A 156 6.77 -13.64 -17.31
CA THR A 156 6.84 -15.10 -17.37
C THR A 156 7.36 -15.70 -16.05
N GLU A 157 7.07 -16.97 -15.80
CA GLU A 157 7.57 -17.69 -14.62
C GLU A 157 9.11 -17.65 -14.51
N ASN A 158 9.81 -17.80 -15.64
CA ASN A 158 11.27 -17.69 -15.68
C ASN A 158 11.77 -16.30 -15.28
N GLN A 159 11.07 -15.24 -15.71
CA GLN A 159 11.41 -13.87 -15.31
C GLN A 159 11.13 -13.64 -13.82
N ARG A 160 10.09 -14.25 -13.23
CA ARG A 160 9.83 -14.16 -11.78
C ARG A 160 10.89 -14.88 -10.96
N LYS A 161 11.26 -16.11 -11.36
CA LYS A 161 12.32 -16.90 -10.71
C LYS A 161 13.70 -16.24 -10.79
N ALA A 162 13.94 -15.43 -11.82
CA ALA A 162 15.18 -14.66 -11.94
C ALA A 162 15.31 -13.53 -10.90
N VAL A 163 14.21 -13.12 -10.26
CA VAL A 163 14.18 -12.06 -9.25
C VAL A 163 14.22 -12.63 -7.83
N SER A 164 13.41 -13.65 -7.57
CA SER A 164 13.33 -14.29 -6.27
C SER A 164 13.41 -15.80 -6.43
N LYS A 165 14.33 -16.44 -5.68
CA LYS A 165 14.48 -17.90 -5.67
C LYS A 165 13.24 -18.61 -5.12
N ALA A 166 12.51 -17.96 -4.21
CA ALA A 166 11.18 -18.38 -3.79
C ALA A 166 10.13 -17.68 -4.66
N ASP A 167 9.14 -18.40 -5.17
CA ASP A 167 8.05 -17.85 -6.00
C ASP A 167 7.03 -17.04 -5.18
N ILE A 168 7.53 -16.18 -4.28
CA ILE A 168 6.76 -15.24 -3.45
C ILE A 168 6.04 -14.22 -4.37
N LEU A 169 6.62 -13.95 -5.54
CA LEU A 169 6.02 -13.10 -6.57
C LEU A 169 4.79 -13.74 -7.23
N GLY A 170 4.65 -15.06 -7.18
CA GLY A 170 3.47 -15.77 -7.68
C GLY A 170 2.30 -15.81 -6.69
N LEU A 171 2.44 -15.22 -5.49
CA LEU A 171 1.34 -15.15 -4.52
C LEU A 171 0.24 -14.21 -5.03
N ASP A 172 -0.99 -14.70 -5.03
CA ASP A 172 -2.16 -13.88 -5.33
C ASP A 172 -2.49 -12.98 -4.13
N LEU A 173 -1.86 -11.80 -4.10
CA LEU A 173 -2.08 -10.81 -3.05
C LEU A 173 -3.54 -10.37 -2.97
N VAL A 174 -4.26 -10.31 -4.10
CA VAL A 174 -5.67 -9.93 -4.12
C VAL A 174 -6.49 -10.96 -3.35
N GLN A 175 -6.29 -12.24 -3.66
CA GLN A 175 -6.96 -13.33 -2.94
C GLN A 175 -6.63 -13.30 -1.44
N ILE A 176 -5.36 -13.08 -1.07
CA ILE A 176 -4.95 -12.97 0.33
C ILE A 176 -5.70 -11.82 1.03
N VAL A 177 -5.75 -10.62 0.44
CA VAL A 177 -6.45 -9.49 1.05
C VAL A 177 -7.96 -9.76 1.19
N ILE A 178 -8.60 -10.38 0.20
CA ILE A 178 -10.02 -10.76 0.28
C ILE A 178 -10.26 -11.77 1.41
N MET A 179 -9.46 -12.83 1.48
CA MET A 179 -9.59 -13.85 2.54
C MET A 179 -9.35 -13.26 3.93
N VAL A 180 -8.39 -12.33 4.07
CA VAL A 180 -8.15 -11.64 5.33
C VAL A 180 -9.33 -10.72 5.68
N ASP A 181 -9.91 -9.98 4.73
CA ASP A 181 -11.09 -9.14 4.98
C ASP A 181 -12.31 -9.96 5.41
N GLU A 182 -12.56 -11.09 4.74
CA GLU A 182 -13.66 -11.99 5.05
C GLU A 182 -13.51 -12.60 6.45
N ALA A 183 -12.33 -13.15 6.74
CA ALA A 183 -12.04 -13.75 8.04
C ALA A 183 -12.09 -12.70 9.17
N PHE A 184 -11.56 -11.51 8.92
CA PHE A 184 -11.58 -10.40 9.87
C PHE A 184 -13.01 -9.91 10.12
N GLY A 185 -13.81 -9.75 9.06
CA GLY A 185 -15.22 -9.39 9.13
C GLY A 185 -16.04 -10.40 9.95
N THR A 186 -15.82 -11.68 9.69
CA THR A 186 -16.52 -12.77 10.40
C THR A 186 -16.13 -12.84 11.88
N LYS A 187 -14.84 -12.65 12.20
CA LYS A 187 -14.31 -12.87 13.55
C LYS A 187 -14.42 -11.65 14.47
N PHE A 188 -14.28 -10.44 13.93
CA PHE A 188 -14.20 -9.21 14.72
C PHE A 188 -15.43 -8.32 14.48
N ILE A 189 -15.67 -7.91 13.22
CA ILE A 189 -16.73 -6.94 12.89
C ILE A 189 -18.12 -7.45 13.30
N SER A 190 -18.41 -8.74 13.10
CA SER A 190 -19.70 -9.33 13.48
C SER A 190 -19.99 -9.36 14.98
N THR A 191 -18.96 -9.22 15.83
CA THR A 191 -19.05 -9.36 17.29
C THR A 191 -19.01 -8.03 18.05
N LEU A 192 -18.72 -6.95 17.33
CA LEU A 192 -18.50 -5.63 17.89
C LEU A 192 -19.70 -4.71 17.60
N PRO A 193 -19.99 -3.73 18.48
CA PRO A 193 -21.12 -2.81 18.31
C PRO A 193 -20.79 -1.75 17.25
N MET A 194 -20.79 -2.15 15.97
CA MET A 194 -20.41 -1.30 14.85
C MET A 194 -21.34 -0.10 14.65
N GLU A 195 -22.58 -0.18 15.13
CA GLU A 195 -23.55 0.92 15.16
C GLU A 195 -23.09 2.14 15.99
N LEU A 196 -22.08 1.95 16.86
CA LEU A 196 -21.47 3.04 17.64
C LEU A 196 -20.31 3.71 16.91
N THR A 197 -20.05 3.32 15.66
CA THR A 197 -18.96 3.82 14.82
C THR A 197 -19.50 4.51 13.56
N THR A 198 -18.60 5.01 12.72
CA THR A 198 -18.91 5.57 11.40
C THR A 198 -18.93 4.50 10.29
N ALA A 199 -19.20 3.24 10.64
CA ALA A 199 -19.24 2.14 9.68
C ALA A 199 -20.39 2.33 8.68
N THR A 200 -20.08 2.15 7.39
CA THR A 200 -21.09 2.10 6.33
C THR A 200 -21.58 0.68 6.10
N THR A 201 -22.65 0.50 5.32
CA THR A 201 -23.12 -0.84 4.90
C THR A 201 -21.99 -1.64 4.24
N ASP A 202 -21.17 -0.98 3.42
CA ASP A 202 -20.03 -1.62 2.74
C ASP A 202 -18.98 -2.09 3.74
N ASP A 203 -18.73 -1.33 4.82
CA ASP A 203 -17.79 -1.71 5.88
C ASP A 203 -18.26 -2.93 6.69
N LEU A 204 -19.57 -3.23 6.70
CA LEU A 204 -20.12 -4.38 7.43
C LEU A 204 -20.07 -5.66 6.60
N VAL A 205 -20.20 -5.55 5.27
CA VAL A 205 -20.21 -6.70 4.36
C VAL A 205 -18.77 -7.13 4.02
N GLY A 206 -18.46 -8.41 4.21
CA GLY A 206 -17.23 -9.08 3.74
C GLY A 206 -17.04 -9.00 2.23
N TRP A 207 -15.82 -8.69 1.78
CA TRP A 207 -15.42 -9.08 0.42
C TRP A 207 -15.38 -10.59 0.33
N ARG A 208 -16.10 -11.15 -0.64
CA ARG A 208 -16.17 -12.59 -0.85
C ARG A 208 -15.26 -13.00 -1.99
N PRO A 209 -14.62 -14.18 -1.91
CA PRO A 209 -13.84 -14.74 -3.02
C PRO A 209 -14.65 -14.85 -4.32
N ASP A 210 -15.95 -15.16 -4.22
CA ASP A 210 -16.85 -15.28 -5.38
C ASP A 210 -17.03 -13.96 -6.14
N ASP A 211 -16.87 -12.82 -5.46
CA ASP A 211 -17.02 -11.47 -6.02
C ASP A 211 -15.69 -10.89 -6.53
N MET A 212 -14.60 -11.67 -6.49
CA MET A 212 -13.24 -11.19 -6.75
C MET A 212 -13.11 -10.49 -8.11
N THR A 213 -13.72 -11.01 -9.16
CA THR A 213 -13.66 -10.42 -10.50
C THR A 213 -14.27 -9.00 -10.53
N GLU A 214 -15.40 -8.80 -9.86
CA GLU A 214 -16.08 -7.50 -9.79
C GLU A 214 -15.29 -6.50 -8.94
N ILE A 215 -14.77 -6.96 -7.79
CA ILE A 215 -13.91 -6.16 -6.90
C ILE A 215 -12.67 -5.70 -7.66
N VAL A 216 -11.96 -6.63 -8.32
CA VAL A 216 -10.75 -6.33 -9.09
C VAL A 216 -11.05 -5.35 -10.22
N SER A 217 -12.14 -5.55 -10.96
CA SER A 217 -12.54 -4.64 -12.04
C SER A 217 -12.75 -3.20 -11.55
N THR A 218 -13.48 -3.05 -10.44
CA THR A 218 -13.74 -1.74 -9.81
C THR A 218 -12.46 -1.07 -9.33
N ILE A 219 -11.58 -1.82 -8.68
CA ILE A 219 -10.31 -1.30 -8.16
C ILE A 219 -9.34 -0.97 -9.30
N ARG A 220 -9.29 -1.78 -10.36
CA ARG A 220 -8.46 -1.53 -11.56
C ARG A 220 -8.81 -0.20 -12.21
N HIS A 221 -10.09 0.19 -12.24
CA HIS A 221 -10.49 1.52 -12.72
C HIS A 221 -9.88 2.65 -11.87
N ARG A 222 -9.87 2.51 -10.54
CA ARG A 222 -9.24 3.48 -9.62
C ARG A 222 -7.72 3.53 -9.79
N VAL A 223 -7.08 2.39 -10.01
CA VAL A 223 -5.64 2.29 -10.32
C VAL A 223 -5.31 3.02 -11.62
N ALA A 224 -6.12 2.80 -12.67
CA ALA A 224 -5.98 3.49 -13.95
C ALA A 224 -6.15 5.02 -13.82
N GLU A 225 -7.15 5.48 -13.08
CA GLU A 225 -7.36 6.92 -12.83
C GLU A 225 -6.19 7.53 -12.03
N SER A 226 -5.75 6.85 -10.98
CA SER A 226 -4.66 7.31 -10.11
C SER A 226 -3.32 7.36 -10.85
N SER A 227 -3.01 6.34 -11.65
CA SER A 227 -1.81 6.32 -12.49
C SER A 227 -1.85 7.43 -13.55
N ALA A 228 -3.00 7.66 -14.20
CA ALA A 228 -3.18 8.75 -15.16
C ALA A 228 -2.98 10.12 -14.51
N LYS A 229 -3.57 10.39 -13.33
CA LYS A 229 -3.37 11.64 -12.59
C LYS A 229 -1.90 11.88 -12.21
N ARG A 230 -1.19 10.83 -11.79
CA ARG A 230 0.25 10.92 -11.48
C ARG A 230 1.08 11.19 -12.73
N LEU A 231 0.79 10.49 -13.82
CA LEU A 231 1.45 10.70 -15.10
C LEU A 231 1.16 12.10 -15.67
N GLU A 232 -0.05 12.63 -15.47
CA GLU A 232 -0.41 13.97 -15.92
C GLU A 232 0.43 15.06 -15.25
N ARG A 233 0.69 14.92 -13.95
CA ARG A 233 1.56 15.82 -13.17
C ARG A 233 2.99 15.84 -13.71
N GLU A 234 3.48 14.70 -14.19
CA GLU A 234 4.83 14.60 -14.77
C GLU A 234 4.84 15.07 -16.24
N ASN A 235 3.86 14.66 -17.03
CA ASN A 235 3.73 15.02 -18.44
C ASN A 235 2.33 14.70 -19.02
N SER A 236 1.52 15.74 -19.21
CA SER A 236 0.17 15.64 -19.76
C SER A 236 0.08 15.01 -21.18
N GLN A 237 1.14 15.08 -21.99
CA GLN A 237 1.16 14.45 -23.32
C GLN A 237 1.20 12.91 -23.24
N LEU A 238 1.70 12.35 -22.15
CA LEU A 238 1.84 10.90 -21.97
C LEU A 238 0.49 10.26 -21.63
N VAL A 239 -0.40 10.95 -20.90
CA VAL A 239 -1.78 10.51 -20.67
C VAL A 239 -2.55 10.34 -21.98
N ARG A 240 -2.29 11.19 -22.98
CA ARG A 240 -2.90 11.08 -24.32
C ARG A 240 -2.54 9.77 -25.02
N LYS A 241 -1.36 9.17 -24.73
CA LYS A 241 -0.95 7.88 -25.31
C LYS A 241 -1.71 6.70 -24.71
N ILE A 242 -2.00 6.74 -23.39
CA ILE A 242 -2.86 5.77 -22.73
C ILE A 242 -4.28 5.85 -23.30
N ARG A 243 -4.85 7.06 -23.39
CA ARG A 243 -6.18 7.27 -23.98
C ARG A 243 -6.23 6.80 -25.44
N GLY A 244 -5.26 7.20 -26.25
CA GLY A 244 -5.18 6.76 -27.65
C GLY A 244 -5.06 5.25 -27.82
N ALA A 245 -4.40 4.53 -26.90
CA ALA A 245 -4.38 3.07 -26.91
C ALA A 245 -5.76 2.47 -26.61
N LYS A 246 -6.48 3.01 -25.61
CA LYS A 246 -7.85 2.59 -25.27
C LYS A 246 -8.83 2.86 -26.42
N ASP A 247 -8.74 4.04 -27.02
CA ASP A 247 -9.59 4.45 -28.15
C ASP A 247 -9.34 3.56 -29.38
N ALA A 248 -8.07 3.24 -29.68
CA ALA A 248 -7.72 2.33 -30.77
C ALA A 248 -8.32 0.94 -30.58
N LEU A 249 -8.23 0.37 -29.37
CA LEU A 249 -8.84 -0.93 -29.05
C LEU A 249 -10.38 -0.93 -29.14
N ALA A 250 -11.01 0.23 -28.94
CA ALA A 250 -12.46 0.36 -28.95
C ALA A 250 -13.03 0.59 -30.35
N HIS A 251 -12.30 1.30 -31.22
CA HIS A 251 -12.88 1.91 -32.41
C HIS A 251 -12.08 1.72 -33.71
N SER A 252 -10.89 1.13 -33.67
CA SER A 252 -10.04 0.95 -34.87
C SER A 252 -10.04 -0.50 -35.37
N GLU A 253 -10.07 -0.66 -36.70
CA GLU A 253 -9.90 -1.94 -37.40
C GLU A 253 -8.51 -2.54 -37.11
N ASP A 254 -7.45 -1.72 -37.19
CA ASP A 254 -6.07 -2.07 -36.77
C ASP A 254 -5.81 -1.77 -35.28
N GLY A 255 -6.84 -1.86 -34.44
CA GLY A 255 -6.80 -1.37 -33.06
C GLY A 255 -5.67 -1.96 -32.21
N ILE A 256 -5.31 -3.23 -32.45
CA ILE A 256 -4.27 -3.95 -31.70
C ILE A 256 -2.88 -3.37 -31.99
N SER A 257 -2.49 -3.31 -33.27
CA SER A 257 -1.16 -2.79 -33.65
C SER A 257 -1.01 -1.30 -33.30
N GLN A 258 -2.08 -0.51 -33.47
CA GLN A 258 -2.07 0.91 -33.08
C GLN A 258 -1.93 1.09 -31.57
N ALA A 259 -2.67 0.32 -30.76
CA ALA A 259 -2.57 0.36 -29.32
C ALA A 259 -1.18 -0.08 -28.84
N ALA A 260 -0.64 -1.18 -29.39
CA ALA A 260 0.70 -1.66 -29.07
C ALA A 260 1.78 -0.60 -29.35
N ASN A 261 1.72 0.04 -30.52
CA ASN A 261 2.63 1.13 -30.87
C ASN A 261 2.49 2.33 -29.93
N SER A 262 1.27 2.71 -29.56
CA SER A 262 1.03 3.82 -28.64
C SER A 262 1.63 3.56 -27.26
N LEU A 263 1.52 2.34 -26.75
CA LEU A 263 2.06 1.94 -25.45
C LEU A 263 3.59 1.79 -25.44
N ILE A 264 4.18 1.25 -26.51
CA ILE A 264 5.66 1.23 -26.65
C ILE A 264 6.20 2.66 -26.66
N GLU A 265 5.59 3.55 -27.43
CA GLU A 265 6.01 4.94 -27.52
C GLU A 265 5.78 5.70 -26.20
N LEU A 266 4.75 5.35 -25.43
CA LEU A 266 4.56 5.85 -24.08
C LEU A 266 5.76 5.49 -23.19
N ILE A 267 6.12 4.20 -23.11
CA ILE A 267 7.25 3.73 -22.30
C ILE A 267 8.54 4.42 -22.75
N ASP A 268 8.83 4.42 -24.06
CA ASP A 268 10.07 4.99 -24.58
C ASP A 268 10.12 6.52 -24.40
N ARG A 269 8.99 7.24 -24.48
CA ARG A 269 8.95 8.68 -24.18
C ARG A 269 9.14 8.98 -22.70
N ILE A 270 8.52 8.20 -21.80
CA ILE A 270 8.71 8.37 -20.35
C ILE A 270 10.22 8.33 -20.04
N LEU A 271 10.90 7.29 -20.54
CA LEU A 271 12.32 7.09 -20.26
C LEU A 271 13.20 8.18 -20.89
N ARG A 272 12.96 8.51 -22.17
CA ARG A 272 13.73 9.56 -22.88
C ARG A 272 13.55 10.95 -22.30
N ASN A 273 12.36 11.27 -21.77
CA ASN A 273 12.08 12.57 -21.18
C ASN A 273 12.64 12.68 -19.76
N ALA A 274 12.78 11.56 -19.05
CA ALA A 274 13.28 11.55 -17.68
C ALA A 274 14.81 11.73 -17.60
N PHE A 275 15.56 10.97 -18.41
CA PHE A 275 17.03 10.99 -18.38
C PHE A 275 17.63 10.77 -19.78
N THR A 276 18.75 11.43 -20.06
CA THR A 276 19.55 11.11 -21.25
C THR A 276 20.32 9.80 -21.05
N LYS A 277 20.76 9.17 -22.14
CA LYS A 277 21.53 7.92 -22.05
C LYS A 277 22.83 8.09 -21.27
N GLU A 278 23.48 9.25 -21.40
CA GLU A 278 24.69 9.58 -20.66
C GLU A 278 24.43 9.67 -19.15
N GLN A 279 23.29 10.26 -18.76
CA GLN A 279 22.88 10.32 -17.36
C GLN A 279 22.58 8.93 -16.80
N VAL A 280 21.87 8.09 -17.56
CA VAL A 280 21.59 6.70 -17.17
C VAL A 280 22.89 5.90 -17.02
N MET A 281 23.84 6.04 -17.95
CA MET A 281 25.14 5.37 -17.86
C MET A 281 25.93 5.81 -16.63
N ALA A 282 26.00 7.12 -16.37
CA ALA A 282 26.65 7.64 -15.17
C ALA A 282 25.99 7.10 -13.90
N TRP A 283 24.66 7.04 -13.87
CA TRP A 283 23.91 6.50 -12.73
C TRP A 283 24.18 5.00 -12.51
N VAL A 284 24.19 4.18 -13.57
CA VAL A 284 24.49 2.74 -13.49
C VAL A 284 25.90 2.51 -12.94
N VAL A 285 26.90 3.24 -13.43
CA VAL A 285 28.28 3.11 -12.95
C VAL A 285 28.39 3.48 -11.48
N ALA A 286 27.70 4.52 -11.04
CA ALA A 286 27.74 4.98 -9.65
C ALA A 286 26.98 4.05 -8.68
N ASN A 287 25.83 3.50 -9.10
CA ASN A 287 24.89 2.84 -8.19
C ASN A 287 24.78 1.33 -8.37
N LEU A 288 25.13 0.80 -9.55
CA LEU A 288 25.00 -0.61 -9.90
C LEU A 288 26.27 -1.15 -10.62
N PRO A 289 27.49 -0.88 -10.14
CA PRO A 289 28.73 -1.22 -10.85
C PRO A 289 28.94 -2.73 -11.05
N ASN A 290 28.33 -3.54 -10.18
CA ASN A 290 28.48 -4.99 -10.19
C ASN A 290 27.26 -5.73 -10.78
N GLU A 291 26.24 -5.00 -11.24
CA GLU A 291 25.02 -5.61 -11.78
C GLU A 291 25.23 -6.01 -13.25
N PRO A 292 25.21 -7.31 -13.59
CA PRO A 292 25.51 -7.76 -14.94
C PRO A 292 24.37 -7.42 -15.91
N GLY A 293 24.73 -7.17 -17.17
CA GLY A 293 23.77 -7.06 -18.26
C GLY A 293 22.87 -5.82 -18.17
N LEU A 294 23.41 -4.69 -17.73
CA LEU A 294 22.75 -3.37 -17.80
C LEU A 294 23.18 -2.53 -19.01
N THR A 295 24.26 -2.94 -19.68
CA THR A 295 24.81 -2.25 -20.84
C THR A 295 24.95 -3.21 -22.02
N TYR A 296 25.04 -2.64 -23.23
CA TYR A 296 25.36 -3.37 -24.45
C TYR A 296 26.22 -2.50 -25.38
N PRO A 297 27.15 -3.08 -26.15
CA PRO A 297 27.92 -2.31 -27.13
C PRO A 297 27.04 -1.94 -28.33
N ASP A 298 27.12 -0.68 -28.75
CA ASP A 298 26.49 -0.23 -30.00
C ASP A 298 27.31 -0.64 -31.25
N GLU A 299 26.83 -0.27 -32.44
CA GLU A 299 27.49 -0.57 -33.72
C GLU A 299 28.92 0.00 -33.84
N ARG A 300 29.28 0.97 -33.00
CA ARG A 300 30.59 1.60 -32.93
C ARG A 300 31.45 1.06 -31.78
N GLY A 301 30.95 0.07 -31.04
CA GLY A 301 31.61 -0.50 -29.88
C GLY A 301 31.55 0.38 -28.63
N VAL A 302 30.67 1.39 -28.58
CA VAL A 302 30.46 2.23 -27.42
C VAL A 302 29.35 1.62 -26.55
N ASP A 303 29.63 1.45 -25.26
CA ASP A 303 28.64 0.91 -24.32
C ASP A 303 27.46 1.88 -24.15
N GLN A 304 26.26 1.33 -24.32
CA GLN A 304 24.99 2.02 -24.17
C GLN A 304 24.15 1.36 -23.06
N PRO A 305 23.32 2.12 -22.34
CA PRO A 305 22.45 1.55 -21.33
C PRO A 305 21.35 0.75 -22.03
N ASN A 306 21.06 -0.45 -21.54
CA ASN A 306 19.93 -1.21 -22.04
C ASN A 306 18.61 -0.70 -21.45
N LYS A 307 17.50 -1.26 -21.92
CA LYS A 307 16.16 -0.83 -21.48
C LYS A 307 15.94 -1.06 -19.98
N ARG A 308 16.48 -2.15 -19.40
CA ARG A 308 16.39 -2.41 -17.95
C ARG A 308 17.12 -1.34 -17.15
N ALA A 309 18.30 -0.90 -17.60
CA ALA A 309 19.05 0.19 -16.99
C ALA A 309 18.30 1.52 -17.03
N GLU A 310 17.74 1.90 -18.20
CA GLU A 310 16.91 3.10 -18.34
C GLU A 310 15.73 3.07 -17.36
N ILE A 311 15.04 1.92 -17.26
CA ILE A 311 13.89 1.78 -16.37
C ILE A 311 14.29 1.78 -14.90
N LEU A 312 15.37 1.09 -14.52
CA LEU A 312 15.87 1.13 -13.14
C LEU A 312 16.21 2.57 -12.73
N CYS A 313 16.95 3.30 -13.57
CA CYS A 313 17.24 4.72 -13.33
C CYS A 313 15.96 5.54 -13.18
N PHE A 314 14.93 5.28 -14.01
CA PHE A 314 13.64 5.95 -13.92
C PHE A 314 12.88 5.63 -12.62
N VAL A 315 12.75 4.35 -12.23
CA VAL A 315 12.03 3.95 -11.00
C VAL A 315 12.75 4.45 -9.75
N TYR A 316 14.08 4.51 -9.76
CA TYR A 316 14.87 5.16 -8.70
C TYR A 316 14.91 6.68 -8.80
N ARG A 317 14.34 7.30 -9.84
CA ARG A 317 14.43 8.74 -10.13
C ARG A 317 15.88 9.27 -10.15
N GLY A 318 16.84 8.44 -10.54
CA GLY A 318 18.26 8.77 -10.50
C GLY A 318 18.86 8.82 -9.07
N GLY A 319 18.11 8.43 -8.05
CA GLY A 319 18.54 8.37 -6.65
C GLY A 319 19.41 7.16 -6.32
N PRO A 320 19.96 7.09 -5.10
CA PRO A 320 20.84 6.02 -4.68
C PRO A 320 20.12 4.66 -4.54
N THR A 321 20.85 3.57 -4.80
CA THR A 321 20.36 2.18 -4.65
C THR A 321 20.81 1.51 -3.36
N ALA A 322 21.82 2.08 -2.69
CA ALA A 322 22.44 1.52 -1.50
C ALA A 322 21.43 1.40 -0.36
N ARG A 323 21.41 0.24 0.29
CA ARG A 323 20.56 -0.06 1.45
C ARG A 323 21.33 -0.87 2.49
N GLU A 324 20.83 -0.88 3.71
CA GLU A 324 21.40 -1.71 4.77
C GLU A 324 21.35 -3.19 4.37
N ALA A 325 22.47 -3.88 4.53
CA ALA A 325 22.54 -5.31 4.31
C ALA A 325 21.73 -6.04 5.39
N HIS A 326 21.03 -7.09 4.99
CA HIS A 326 20.34 -8.01 5.88
C HIS A 326 20.70 -9.46 5.55
N GLU A 327 20.22 -10.42 6.33
CA GLU A 327 20.58 -11.85 6.22
C GLU A 327 20.38 -12.46 4.81
N TYR A 328 19.56 -11.83 3.97
CA TYR A 328 19.18 -12.30 2.63
C TYR A 328 19.61 -11.36 1.49
N ASP A 329 20.26 -10.24 1.79
CA ASP A 329 20.63 -9.21 0.82
C ASP A 329 21.87 -8.45 1.32
N ASN A 330 22.93 -8.39 0.51
CA ASN A 330 24.16 -7.70 0.86
C ASN A 330 24.05 -6.17 0.74
N GLY A 331 22.86 -5.63 0.45
CA GLY A 331 22.60 -4.21 0.29
C GLY A 331 23.16 -3.62 -1.02
N GLN A 332 23.63 -4.48 -1.93
CA GLN A 332 24.19 -4.12 -3.22
C GLN A 332 23.24 -4.57 -4.34
N GLY A 333 22.97 -3.69 -5.29
CA GLY A 333 22.05 -3.97 -6.41
C GLY A 333 20.66 -3.38 -6.22
N PRO A 334 19.75 -3.58 -7.19
CA PRO A 334 18.39 -3.04 -7.08
C PRO A 334 17.61 -3.76 -5.97
N SER A 335 16.68 -3.04 -5.32
CA SER A 335 15.80 -3.65 -4.33
C SER A 335 14.76 -4.52 -5.02
N LEU A 336 14.23 -5.52 -4.32
CA LEU A 336 13.26 -6.46 -4.87
C LEU A 336 12.14 -5.73 -5.62
N ILE A 337 11.54 -4.72 -4.99
CA ILE A 337 10.44 -3.95 -5.58
C ILE A 337 10.88 -3.22 -6.86
N HIS A 338 12.02 -2.54 -6.84
CA HIS A 338 12.49 -1.79 -8.01
C HIS A 338 12.90 -2.72 -9.16
N ASP A 339 13.52 -3.86 -8.87
CA ASP A 339 13.88 -4.84 -9.89
C ASP A 339 12.65 -5.52 -10.50
N VAL A 340 11.63 -5.86 -9.69
CA VAL A 340 10.34 -6.35 -10.19
C VAL A 340 9.72 -5.32 -11.13
N LEU A 341 9.55 -4.07 -10.69
CA LEU A 341 8.94 -3.01 -11.51
C LEU A 341 9.71 -2.80 -12.82
N ALA A 342 11.04 -2.77 -12.77
CA ALA A 342 11.84 -2.62 -13.97
C ALA A 342 11.65 -3.77 -14.95
N ARG A 343 11.64 -5.01 -14.46
CA ARG A 343 11.42 -6.20 -15.28
C ARG A 343 10.00 -6.30 -15.83
N VAL A 344 8.98 -5.89 -15.06
CA VAL A 344 7.61 -5.78 -15.54
C VAL A 344 7.55 -4.85 -16.75
N ILE A 345 8.10 -3.64 -16.66
CA ILE A 345 8.05 -2.67 -17.76
C ILE A 345 8.84 -3.19 -18.98
N VAL A 346 9.99 -3.85 -18.78
CA VAL A 346 10.73 -4.51 -19.88
C VAL A 346 9.90 -5.62 -20.53
N ALA A 347 9.28 -6.49 -19.73
CA ALA A 347 8.47 -7.60 -20.21
C ALA A 347 7.25 -7.09 -20.98
N THR A 348 6.52 -6.12 -20.42
CA THR A 348 5.41 -5.45 -21.09
C THR A 348 5.83 -4.86 -22.43
N ARG A 349 6.92 -4.09 -22.47
CA ARG A 349 7.43 -3.51 -23.72
C ARG A 349 7.78 -4.58 -24.75
N THR A 350 8.39 -5.68 -24.32
CA THR A 350 8.77 -6.81 -25.20
C THR A 350 7.54 -7.53 -25.75
N SER A 351 6.53 -7.80 -24.92
CA SER A 351 5.27 -8.40 -25.36
C SER A 351 4.53 -7.50 -26.35
N LEU A 352 4.47 -6.19 -26.11
CA LEU A 352 3.88 -5.21 -27.03
C LEU A 352 4.59 -5.21 -28.40
N GLN A 353 5.91 -5.44 -28.45
CA GLN A 353 6.62 -5.57 -29.74
C GLN A 353 6.12 -6.77 -30.55
N GLY A 354 5.69 -7.86 -29.90
CA GLY A 354 5.05 -8.99 -30.57
C GLY A 354 3.74 -8.58 -31.25
N PHE A 355 2.84 -7.91 -30.52
CA PHE A 355 1.54 -7.46 -31.06
C PHE A 355 1.65 -6.41 -32.15
N LYS A 356 2.69 -5.59 -32.14
CA LYS A 356 2.95 -4.62 -33.21
C LYS A 356 3.06 -5.29 -34.60
N HIS A 357 3.54 -6.53 -34.63
CA HIS A 357 3.82 -7.29 -35.86
C HIS A 357 2.84 -8.45 -36.08
N GLY A 358 1.83 -8.61 -35.21
CA GLY A 358 0.78 -9.63 -35.33
C GLY A 358 -0.41 -9.11 -36.13
N ASP A 359 -0.93 -9.93 -37.05
CA ASP A 359 -2.02 -9.59 -37.99
C ASP A 359 -3.35 -10.32 -37.67
N ALA A 360 -3.48 -11.00 -36.52
CA ALA A 360 -4.63 -11.87 -36.28
C ALA A 360 -5.89 -11.11 -35.82
N GLY A 361 -5.74 -9.97 -35.13
CA GLY A 361 -6.85 -9.09 -34.77
C GLY A 361 -7.86 -9.73 -33.80
N THR A 362 -7.47 -10.77 -33.06
CA THR A 362 -8.44 -11.61 -32.32
C THR A 362 -8.91 -10.97 -31.01
N GLN A 363 -10.05 -11.44 -30.52
CA GLN A 363 -10.55 -11.06 -29.20
C GLN A 363 -9.57 -11.45 -28.08
N GLU A 364 -8.86 -12.58 -28.20
CA GLU A 364 -7.84 -12.97 -27.22
C GLU A 364 -6.66 -11.99 -27.21
N GLU A 365 -6.19 -11.55 -28.39
CA GLU A 365 -5.10 -10.56 -28.48
C GLU A 365 -5.52 -9.22 -27.87
N LYS A 366 -6.77 -8.81 -28.07
CA LYS A 366 -7.34 -7.62 -27.43
C LYS A 366 -7.35 -7.73 -25.90
N GLU A 367 -7.77 -8.87 -25.36
CA GLU A 367 -7.77 -9.13 -23.92
C GLU A 367 -6.35 -9.15 -23.34
N GLN A 368 -5.40 -9.76 -24.06
CA GLN A 368 -3.98 -9.74 -23.70
C GLN A 368 -3.43 -8.32 -23.67
N LEU A 369 -3.76 -7.47 -24.65
CA LEU A 369 -3.29 -6.08 -24.69
C LEU A 369 -3.92 -5.22 -23.57
N LEU A 370 -5.18 -5.47 -23.21
CA LEU A 370 -5.80 -4.86 -22.04
C LEU A 370 -5.14 -5.29 -20.73
N SER A 371 -4.73 -6.56 -20.61
CA SER A 371 -3.95 -7.06 -19.47
C SER A 371 -2.57 -6.37 -19.39
N LEU A 372 -1.87 -6.26 -20.53
CA LEU A 372 -0.59 -5.56 -20.61
C LEU A 372 -0.70 -4.09 -20.20
N LEU A 373 -1.79 -3.42 -20.62
CA LEU A 373 -2.09 -2.05 -20.24
C LEU A 373 -2.34 -1.92 -18.74
N ALA A 374 -3.17 -2.79 -18.15
CA ALA A 374 -3.44 -2.78 -16.72
C ALA A 374 -2.15 -2.99 -15.91
N GLY A 375 -1.29 -3.93 -16.32
CA GLY A 375 -0.01 -4.14 -15.66
C GLY A 375 0.98 -2.98 -15.84
N LEU A 376 0.94 -2.26 -16.97
CA LEU A 376 1.71 -1.03 -17.15
C LEU A 376 1.19 0.10 -16.24
N GLU A 377 -0.11 0.31 -16.18
CA GLU A 377 -0.75 1.30 -15.29
C GLU A 377 -0.44 0.99 -13.81
N GLY A 378 -0.46 -0.29 -13.42
CA GLY A 378 -0.05 -0.76 -12.12
C GLY A 378 1.43 -0.50 -11.82
N ALA A 379 2.33 -0.88 -12.74
CA ALA A 379 3.76 -0.63 -12.57
C ALA A 379 4.10 0.87 -12.47
N LEU A 380 3.43 1.72 -13.27
CA LEU A 380 3.58 3.17 -13.20
C LEU A 380 3.03 3.75 -11.90
N LEU A 381 1.86 3.30 -11.43
CA LEU A 381 1.32 3.71 -10.14
C LEU A 381 2.31 3.43 -9.02
N LEU A 382 2.85 2.21 -8.98
CA LEU A 382 3.78 1.77 -7.95
C LEU A 382 5.13 2.49 -8.05
N GLY A 383 5.74 2.53 -9.23
CA GLY A 383 7.03 3.20 -9.44
C GLY A 383 7.00 4.70 -9.15
N LEU A 384 5.91 5.39 -9.50
CA LEU A 384 5.74 6.81 -9.22
C LEU A 384 5.33 7.10 -7.76
N SER A 385 4.83 6.12 -7.02
CA SER A 385 4.46 6.28 -5.60
C SER A 385 5.61 5.93 -4.65
N ILE A 386 6.39 4.89 -4.98
CA ILE A 386 7.46 4.36 -4.11
C ILE A 386 8.75 5.17 -4.24
N SER A 387 9.00 5.80 -5.40
CA SER A 387 10.17 6.66 -5.62
C SER A 387 10.19 7.95 -4.78
N GLN A 388 9.10 8.28 -4.08
CA GLN A 388 9.05 9.39 -3.13
C GLN A 388 9.56 8.98 -1.72
N ILE A 389 9.74 7.69 -1.46
CA ILE A 389 10.19 7.17 -0.18
C ILE A 389 11.72 7.08 -0.21
N GLY A 390 12.39 8.14 0.26
CA GLY A 390 13.85 8.16 0.45
C GLY A 390 14.61 9.33 -0.17
N ILE A 391 13.96 10.17 -0.99
CA ILE A 391 14.54 11.43 -1.46
C ILE A 391 14.32 12.48 -0.37
N LYS A 392 15.38 12.90 0.32
CA LYS A 392 15.32 14.09 1.19
C LYS A 392 14.96 15.30 0.31
N GLU A 393 13.95 16.08 0.71
CA GLU A 393 13.67 17.39 0.13
C GLU A 393 14.97 18.22 0.16
N GLY A 394 15.60 18.41 -1.00
CA GLY A 394 16.91 19.05 -1.14
C GLY A 394 17.88 18.40 -2.14
N GLU A 395 17.65 17.13 -2.53
CA GLU A 395 18.48 16.43 -3.53
C GLU A 395 17.80 16.24 -4.91
N LEU A 396 16.77 17.04 -5.21
CA LEU A 396 16.33 17.17 -6.59
C LEU A 396 17.41 17.95 -7.36
N PRO A 397 17.88 17.47 -8.53
CA PRO A 397 18.51 18.38 -9.48
C PRO A 397 17.50 19.51 -9.75
N ASN A 398 17.90 20.76 -9.52
CA ASN A 398 17.13 22.01 -9.58
C ASN A 398 16.38 22.33 -10.90
N ASN A 399 15.95 21.33 -11.68
CA ASN A 399 15.36 21.51 -13.01
C ASN A 399 13.93 20.95 -13.13
N LEU A 400 13.22 20.70 -12.03
CA LEU A 400 11.81 20.27 -12.07
C LEU A 400 10.86 21.13 -11.20
N GLU A 401 11.24 22.38 -10.92
CA GLU A 401 10.27 23.42 -10.52
C GLU A 401 9.92 24.28 -11.74
N ALA A 402 8.87 23.86 -12.47
CA ALA A 402 8.03 24.71 -13.33
C ALA A 402 6.70 24.02 -13.63
#